data_AF-A0A9P3LY26-F1
#
_entry.id   AF-A0A9P3LY26-F1
#
_cell.length_a   1.000
_cell.length_b   1.000
_cell.length_c   1.000
_cell.angle_alpha   90.00
_cell.angle_beta   90.00
_cell.angle_gamma   90.00
#
_symmetry.space_group_name_H-M   'P 1'
#
loop_
_entity.id
_entity.type
_entity.pdbx_description
1 polymer ?
#
loop_
_entity_poly.entity_id
_entity_poly.type
_entity_poly.pdbx_seq_one_letter_code
_entity_poly.pdbx_strand_id
1 'polypeptide(L)'
;MVHRFRGSSKRALTIALGLCVLCTLFLISPYAFEKGTDGRQLHEDLAYDLPFAAPSAGSFQLNQPPEQQDALRQQQQVLHEQKPVAADSHQNHLDDDEDEDEDEAVEDDGLPTEYKDDLLPSESRQKLKFKIGAQALRSFLTPTVQAERRVAVGYILRQANNAYRNQTVYSVVRKPASKIPPSGDRHDYSSLARYFWRNPDTKDGLPYVRWDGKPNPEMDSVWDYRLMRKMFRDCVFMGQAYFWTGEERYAEKIVYRVKEWFLDEETKMNPNLKYGSLIFGHDLGRAQGVLDMFKVYGMFDALKMIEGSRAMSSEPTLISDLQTWFTDYLDWIDSSVQAEQERNAKNNHGTYFSVQYVAILEFLGLTKEAKQYCEEAKETRLRPQLQHNGAQPHETARPISFFYSTFNLQGLMLLAMQAEAHGVDLWHYKAPKEELVVHFNKKTSKKLKMGGATIEDAVWFVSDYATRDLSEWPYPDSGTRDLPDVLKMAKIAKLVYGQGNRPWKKMIVKLEEKILQDKLEKEANEADQDEDKDNNVAEDEDEEKKEAKDEEADDNEDTNGFLCELGVLSKGSLWHCYK
;
A
#
# COMPACT_ATOMS: atom_id res chain seq x y z
N MET A 1 -42.54 54.62 -20.11
CA MET A 1 -42.75 55.20 -21.45
C MET A 1 -43.16 54.07 -22.40
N VAL A 2 -44.35 54.19 -22.97
CA VAL A 2 -44.97 53.23 -23.89
C VAL A 2 -44.29 53.32 -25.26
N HIS A 3 -43.89 52.18 -25.85
CA HIS A 3 -44.12 51.86 -27.27
C HIS A 3 -43.70 50.41 -27.57
N ARG A 4 -44.68 49.52 -27.81
CA ARG A 4 -45.03 48.92 -29.11
C ARG A 4 -43.88 48.18 -29.81
N PHE A 5 -44.01 46.85 -29.89
CA PHE A 5 -44.24 46.19 -31.19
C PHE A 5 -45.15 44.96 -31.02
N ARG A 6 -46.24 45.00 -31.78
CA ARG A 6 -47.12 43.89 -32.14
C ARG A 6 -46.42 43.08 -33.24
N GLY A 7 -46.71 41.78 -33.32
CA GLY A 7 -46.82 41.10 -34.61
C GLY A 7 -46.09 39.78 -34.75
N SER A 8 -46.85 38.71 -34.56
CA SER A 8 -46.92 37.52 -35.43
C SER A 8 -45.65 36.72 -35.72
N SER A 9 -45.65 35.46 -35.27
CA SER A 9 -45.95 34.36 -36.20
C SER A 9 -46.38 33.09 -35.45
N LYS A 10 -47.31 32.33 -36.06
CA LYS A 10 -47.80 31.03 -35.61
C LYS A 10 -46.72 29.93 -35.49
N ARG A 11 -45.44 30.25 -35.70
CA ARG A 11 -44.31 29.34 -35.42
C ARG A 11 -43.91 29.31 -33.95
N ALA A 12 -44.24 30.34 -33.17
CA ALA A 12 -43.97 30.33 -31.72
C ALA A 12 -44.90 29.37 -30.94
N LEU A 13 -46.11 29.13 -31.43
CA LEU A 13 -47.10 28.30 -30.73
C LEU A 13 -46.91 26.80 -30.97
N THR A 14 -46.38 26.39 -32.14
CA THR A 14 -46.01 24.98 -32.40
C THR A 14 -44.73 24.58 -31.65
N ILE A 15 -43.80 25.53 -31.45
CA ILE A 15 -42.61 25.32 -30.62
C ILE A 15 -42.99 25.26 -29.13
N ALA A 16 -43.92 26.10 -28.67
CA ALA A 16 -44.41 26.06 -27.27
C ALA A 16 -45.20 24.77 -26.93
N LEU A 17 -45.97 24.20 -27.88
CA LEU A 17 -46.70 22.94 -27.65
C LEU A 17 -45.81 21.69 -27.84
N GLY A 18 -44.77 21.75 -28.66
CA GLY A 18 -43.75 20.69 -28.75
C GLY A 18 -42.86 20.60 -27.50
N LEU A 19 -42.58 21.73 -26.85
CA LEU A 19 -41.82 21.79 -25.60
C LEU A 19 -42.62 21.30 -24.38
N CYS A 20 -43.95 21.47 -24.34
CA CYS A 20 -44.76 20.99 -23.21
C CYS A 20 -44.98 19.46 -23.17
N VAL A 21 -44.92 18.76 -24.31
CA VAL A 21 -45.06 17.29 -24.37
C VAL A 21 -43.72 16.57 -24.08
N LEU A 22 -42.58 17.22 -24.35
CA LEU A 22 -41.26 16.73 -23.94
C LEU A 22 -41.01 16.91 -22.44
N CYS A 23 -41.60 17.92 -21.80
CA CYS A 23 -41.48 18.14 -20.35
C CYS A 23 -42.32 17.19 -19.48
N THR A 24 -43.25 16.41 -20.05
CA THR A 24 -44.08 15.45 -19.28
C THR A 24 -43.63 13.99 -19.39
N LEU A 25 -42.67 13.68 -20.26
CA LEU A 25 -42.11 12.32 -20.41
C LEU A 25 -40.76 12.11 -19.69
N PHE A 26 -40.25 13.12 -19.00
CA PHE A 26 -38.99 13.05 -18.24
C PHE A 26 -39.16 13.01 -16.70
N LEU A 27 -40.37 12.71 -16.20
CA LEU A 27 -40.66 12.63 -14.74
C LEU A 27 -40.94 11.21 -14.23
N ILE A 28 -40.30 10.19 -14.80
CA ILE A 28 -40.16 8.89 -14.14
C ILE A 28 -38.69 8.44 -14.25
N SER A 29 -38.06 8.28 -13.09
CA SER A 29 -36.73 7.70 -12.79
C SER A 29 -35.59 8.69 -12.50
N PRO A 30 -34.76 8.44 -11.46
CA PRO A 30 -34.25 9.51 -10.60
C PRO A 30 -32.75 9.86 -10.77
N TYR A 31 -32.50 11.17 -10.60
CA TYR A 31 -31.32 11.84 -10.03
C TYR A 31 -29.94 11.69 -10.71
N ALA A 32 -29.69 12.60 -11.65
CA ALA A 32 -28.39 13.17 -11.96
C ALA A 32 -28.40 14.65 -11.52
N PHE A 33 -27.36 15.11 -10.83
CA PHE A 33 -27.22 16.50 -10.35
C PHE A 33 -26.38 17.31 -11.35
N GLU A 34 -26.94 18.39 -11.89
CA GLU A 34 -26.17 19.46 -12.55
C GLU A 34 -26.36 20.79 -11.81
N LYS A 35 -25.20 21.42 -11.57
CA LYS A 35 -24.88 22.79 -11.11
C LYS A 35 -26.03 23.81 -11.05
N GLY A 36 -26.28 24.32 -9.84
CA GLY A 36 -26.85 25.64 -9.59
C GLY A 36 -25.76 26.62 -9.16
N THR A 37 -25.60 27.70 -9.92
CA THR A 37 -24.75 28.84 -9.59
C THR A 37 -25.47 29.78 -8.61
N ASP A 38 -24.94 29.93 -7.40
CA ASP A 38 -25.00 31.20 -6.68
C ASP A 38 -23.75 31.36 -5.77
N GLY A 39 -22.89 32.32 -6.13
CA GLY A 39 -22.18 33.20 -5.19
C GLY A 39 -21.30 32.64 -4.08
N ARG A 40 -20.44 31.62 -4.32
CA ARG A 40 -19.12 31.45 -3.67
C ARG A 40 -18.35 30.32 -4.38
N GLN A 41 -17.65 30.66 -5.47
CA GLN A 41 -16.68 29.76 -6.10
C GLN A 41 -15.47 29.63 -5.16
N LEU A 42 -15.41 28.55 -4.39
CA LEU A 42 -14.16 28.01 -3.87
C LEU A 42 -13.38 27.45 -5.07
N HIS A 43 -12.41 28.23 -5.54
CA HIS A 43 -11.38 27.76 -6.47
C HIS A 43 -10.47 26.77 -5.70
N GLU A 44 -10.82 25.48 -5.72
CA GLU A 44 -10.02 24.39 -5.13
C GLU A 44 -9.35 23.51 -6.21
N ASP A 45 -8.79 24.16 -7.24
CA ASP A 45 -7.78 23.56 -8.13
C ASP A 45 -6.34 23.74 -7.57
N LEU A 46 -6.21 24.03 -6.28
CA LEU A 46 -4.92 24.24 -5.60
C LEU A 46 -4.29 22.92 -5.14
N ALA A 47 -3.98 22.05 -6.10
CA ALA A 47 -2.95 21.02 -5.92
C ALA A 47 -1.66 21.49 -6.63
N TYR A 48 -0.78 21.99 -5.79
CA TYR A 48 0.56 22.54 -5.98
C TYR A 48 1.45 21.77 -6.97
N ASP A 49 1.77 22.43 -8.10
CA ASP A 49 2.96 22.18 -8.91
C ASP A 49 3.86 23.42 -8.77
N LEU A 50 4.92 23.35 -7.95
CA LEU A 50 6.01 24.34 -8.04
C LEU A 50 6.82 24.08 -9.33
N PRO A 51 7.29 25.12 -10.03
CA PRO A 51 7.81 25.00 -11.39
C PRO A 51 9.15 24.28 -11.47
N PHE A 52 9.22 23.23 -12.29
CA PHE A 52 10.48 22.72 -12.86
C PHE A 52 11.14 23.82 -13.71
N ALA A 53 12.32 24.27 -13.30
CA ALA A 53 13.29 24.91 -14.19
C ALA A 53 14.40 23.88 -14.48
N ALA A 54 14.52 23.46 -15.74
CA ALA A 54 15.62 22.62 -16.19
C ALA A 54 16.80 23.49 -16.66
N PRO A 55 18.05 23.23 -16.24
CA PRO A 55 19.22 23.70 -16.98
C PRO A 55 19.53 22.74 -18.14
N SER A 56 19.97 23.31 -19.24
CA SER A 56 20.39 22.65 -20.48
C SER A 56 21.54 21.65 -20.29
N ALA A 57 21.54 20.61 -21.12
CA ALA A 57 22.57 19.59 -21.23
C ALA A 57 24.00 20.16 -21.27
N GLY A 58 24.77 19.80 -20.25
CA GLY A 58 26.21 20.00 -20.13
C GLY A 58 26.70 19.14 -18.97
N SER A 59 27.78 18.40 -19.19
CA SER A 59 28.43 17.46 -18.27
C SER A 59 28.42 17.91 -16.80
N PHE A 60 27.74 17.15 -15.93
CA PHE A 60 27.65 17.42 -14.50
C PHE A 60 28.92 16.92 -13.77
N GLN A 61 29.81 17.85 -13.43
CA GLN A 61 30.65 17.76 -12.24
C GLN A 61 29.93 18.54 -11.14
N LEU A 62 29.74 17.91 -9.97
CA LEU A 62 29.16 18.54 -8.79
C LEU A 62 30.03 19.72 -8.32
N ASN A 63 29.52 20.93 -8.49
CA ASN A 63 29.88 22.09 -7.69
C ASN A 63 28.58 22.85 -7.37
N GLN A 64 27.98 22.58 -6.21
CA GLN A 64 26.92 23.41 -5.64
C GLN A 64 27.55 24.52 -4.77
N PRO A 65 26.92 25.71 -4.66
CA PRO A 65 27.46 26.82 -3.88
C PRO A 65 27.53 26.49 -2.38
N PRO A 66 28.61 26.87 -1.67
CA PRO A 66 28.82 26.58 -0.24
C PRO A 66 27.68 27.02 0.68
N GLU A 67 26.99 28.12 0.34
CA GLU A 67 25.94 28.73 1.16
C GLU A 67 24.72 27.81 1.39
N GLN A 68 24.44 26.86 0.48
CA GLN A 68 23.33 25.90 0.63
C GLN A 68 23.72 24.68 1.49
N GLN A 69 25.01 24.33 1.56
CA GLN A 69 25.50 23.25 2.42
C GLN A 69 25.60 23.71 3.88
N ASP A 70 25.98 24.97 4.10
CA ASP A 70 26.07 25.56 5.43
C ASP A 70 24.68 25.78 6.06
N ALA A 71 23.67 26.16 5.25
CA ALA A 71 22.29 26.26 5.73
C ALA A 71 21.74 24.89 6.18
N LEU A 72 22.05 23.82 5.45
CA LEU A 72 21.62 22.45 5.77
C LEU A 72 22.28 21.93 7.06
N ARG A 73 23.58 22.20 7.25
CA ARG A 73 24.33 21.84 8.46
C ARG A 73 23.88 22.63 9.69
N GLN A 74 23.62 23.93 9.53
CA GLN A 74 23.11 24.76 10.61
C GLN A 74 21.69 24.33 11.04
N GLN A 75 20.85 23.91 10.09
CA GLN A 75 19.50 23.44 10.40
C GLN A 75 19.50 22.09 11.15
N GLN A 76 20.45 21.19 10.81
CA GLN A 76 20.67 19.93 11.55
C GLN A 76 21.23 20.17 12.97
N GLN A 77 22.11 21.15 13.17
CA GLN A 77 22.61 21.51 14.51
C GLN A 77 21.54 22.14 15.42
N VAL A 78 20.67 23.01 14.88
CA VAL A 78 19.60 23.66 15.67
C VAL A 78 18.52 22.67 16.13
N LEU A 79 18.32 21.57 15.41
CA LEU A 79 17.42 20.47 15.80
C LEU A 79 17.99 19.62 16.95
N HIS A 80 19.32 19.48 17.04
CA HIS A 80 19.98 18.75 18.13
C HIS A 80 20.04 19.53 19.46
N GLU A 81 19.96 20.86 19.44
CA GLU A 81 20.13 21.69 20.65
C GLU A 81 18.82 21.99 21.41
N GLN A 82 17.65 21.63 20.89
CA GLN A 82 16.37 21.80 21.61
C GLN A 82 16.12 20.65 22.58
N LYS A 83 16.75 20.69 23.76
CA LYS A 83 16.34 19.87 24.91
C LYS A 83 14.88 20.20 25.31
N PRO A 84 13.97 19.22 25.40
CA PRO A 84 12.65 19.47 25.97
C PRO A 84 12.77 19.71 27.48
N VAL A 85 12.16 20.82 27.93
CA VAL A 85 11.98 21.13 29.35
C VAL A 85 11.03 20.09 29.95
N ALA A 86 11.46 19.47 31.05
CA ALA A 86 10.75 18.43 31.77
C ALA A 86 9.30 18.82 32.12
N ALA A 87 8.36 17.98 31.68
CA ALA A 87 7.02 17.87 32.26
C ALA A 87 6.77 16.38 32.56
N ASP A 88 6.42 16.13 33.81
CA ASP A 88 6.34 14.84 34.46
C ASP A 88 5.35 13.83 33.82
N SER A 89 5.79 12.57 33.87
CA SER A 89 5.04 11.30 33.92
C SER A 89 4.34 10.74 32.67
N HIS A 90 4.87 9.59 32.24
CA HIS A 90 4.39 8.57 31.30
C HIS A 90 4.67 8.79 29.80
N GLN A 91 5.96 8.77 29.46
CA GLN A 91 6.43 8.42 28.11
C GLN A 91 6.13 6.94 27.86
N ASN A 92 5.17 6.66 26.97
CA ASN A 92 5.20 5.44 26.17
C ASN A 92 6.14 5.75 25.00
N HIS A 93 7.41 5.38 25.13
CA HIS A 93 8.24 5.17 23.96
C HIS A 93 7.62 4.00 23.18
N LEU A 94 7.50 4.16 21.87
CA LEU A 94 7.38 3.01 20.98
C LEU A 94 8.78 2.41 21.04
N ASP A 95 8.95 1.36 21.84
CA ASP A 95 10.15 0.56 21.79
C ASP A 95 10.15 -0.06 20.38
N ASP A 96 11.08 0.43 19.57
CA ASP A 96 11.48 -0.21 18.33
C ASP A 96 12.25 -1.45 18.78
N ASP A 97 11.59 -2.61 18.73
CA ASP A 97 12.23 -3.90 18.99
C ASP A 97 13.27 -4.14 17.88
N GLU A 98 14.55 -3.97 18.23
CA GLU A 98 15.68 -4.50 17.49
C GLU A 98 15.52 -6.03 17.39
N ASP A 99 15.26 -6.56 16.18
CA ASP A 99 15.44 -7.98 15.87
C ASP A 99 16.95 -8.22 15.65
N GLU A 100 17.77 -8.08 16.70
CA GLU A 100 19.05 -8.78 16.71
C GLU A 100 18.76 -10.29 16.83
N ASP A 101 19.34 -11.09 15.94
CA ASP A 101 19.32 -12.56 15.96
C ASP A 101 20.06 -13.14 17.21
N GLU A 102 19.83 -12.59 18.40
CA GLU A 102 20.18 -13.22 19.66
C GLU A 102 19.07 -14.20 20.05
N ASP A 103 19.46 -15.42 20.41
CA ASP A 103 18.60 -16.47 20.96
C ASP A 103 17.96 -16.03 22.30
N GLU A 104 17.06 -15.05 22.29
CA GLU A 104 16.30 -14.63 23.45
C GLU A 104 15.45 -15.82 23.92
N ALA A 105 15.56 -16.10 25.23
CA ALA A 105 14.86 -17.18 25.88
C ALA A 105 13.36 -17.08 25.60
N VAL A 106 12.87 -17.94 24.68
CA VAL A 106 11.45 -18.06 24.35
C VAL A 106 10.65 -18.11 25.65
N GLU A 107 9.90 -17.06 25.97
CA GLU A 107 8.96 -17.08 27.07
C GLU A 107 8.09 -18.33 26.90
N ASP A 108 8.06 -19.22 27.90
CA ASP A 108 7.20 -20.42 27.89
C ASP A 108 5.75 -20.02 28.16
N ASP A 109 5.20 -19.21 27.26
CA ASP A 109 3.80 -18.78 27.20
C ASP A 109 2.90 -19.84 26.54
N GLY A 110 3.48 -20.99 26.19
CA GLY A 110 2.79 -22.10 25.54
C GLY A 110 2.23 -21.79 24.15
N LEU A 111 2.68 -20.73 23.47
CA LEU A 111 2.32 -20.49 22.08
C LEU A 111 2.95 -21.53 21.16
N PRO A 112 2.26 -21.95 20.08
CA PRO A 112 2.83 -22.89 19.13
C PRO A 112 4.01 -22.25 18.38
N THR A 113 5.15 -22.93 18.38
CA THR A 113 6.36 -22.55 17.62
C THR A 113 6.61 -23.45 16.41
N GLU A 114 5.92 -24.60 16.36
CA GLU A 114 6.06 -25.60 15.30
C GLU A 114 4.70 -26.04 14.74
N TYR A 115 4.69 -26.30 13.43
CA TYR A 115 3.51 -26.85 12.77
C TYR A 115 3.41 -28.37 12.90
N LYS A 116 2.23 -28.84 13.30
CA LYS A 116 1.89 -30.26 13.45
C LYS A 116 0.74 -30.62 12.51
N ASP A 117 1.02 -31.48 11.53
CA ASP A 117 0.07 -31.86 10.45
C ASP A 117 -1.26 -32.44 10.99
N ASP A 118 -1.20 -33.14 12.12
CA ASP A 118 -2.31 -33.75 12.85
C ASP A 118 -3.15 -32.74 13.64
N LEU A 119 -2.61 -31.55 13.91
CA LEU A 119 -3.31 -30.45 14.57
C LEU A 119 -3.97 -29.46 13.59
N LEU A 120 -3.83 -29.65 12.28
CA LEU A 120 -4.53 -28.83 11.29
C LEU A 120 -6.05 -28.91 11.53
N PRO A 121 -6.73 -27.79 11.86
CA PRO A 121 -8.15 -27.80 12.16
C PRO A 121 -8.99 -28.39 11.03
N SER A 122 -10.05 -29.12 11.38
CA SER A 122 -10.90 -29.81 10.41
C SER A 122 -11.55 -28.84 9.42
N GLU A 123 -11.94 -27.66 9.88
CA GLU A 123 -12.51 -26.60 9.05
C GLU A 123 -11.47 -26.01 8.09
N SER A 124 -10.27 -25.71 8.57
CA SER A 124 -9.14 -25.28 7.73
C SER A 124 -8.82 -26.32 6.65
N ARG A 125 -8.81 -27.61 7.02
CA ARG A 125 -8.62 -28.72 6.08
C ARG A 125 -9.74 -28.77 5.03
N GLN A 126 -10.99 -28.50 5.40
CA GLN A 126 -12.11 -28.41 4.46
C GLN A 126 -11.97 -27.21 3.52
N LYS A 127 -11.62 -26.03 4.04
CA LYS A 127 -11.31 -24.82 3.26
C LYS A 127 -10.20 -25.11 2.23
N LEU A 128 -9.10 -25.77 2.63
CA LEU A 128 -8.04 -26.21 1.71
C LEU A 128 -8.56 -27.20 0.66
N LYS A 129 -9.33 -28.21 1.07
CA LYS A 129 -9.86 -29.24 0.16
C LYS A 129 -10.76 -28.63 -0.91
N PHE A 130 -11.62 -27.69 -0.53
CA PHE A 130 -12.50 -26.98 -1.44
C PHE A 130 -11.68 -26.20 -2.48
N LYS A 131 -10.65 -25.48 -2.01
CA LYS A 131 -9.78 -24.62 -2.81
C LYS A 131 -8.89 -25.37 -3.80
N ILE A 132 -7.98 -26.22 -3.30
CA ILE A 132 -6.95 -26.86 -4.15
C ILE A 132 -7.39 -28.24 -4.65
N GLY A 133 -8.55 -28.72 -4.20
CA GLY A 133 -9.03 -30.06 -4.50
C GLY A 133 -8.37 -31.13 -3.63
N ALA A 134 -9.07 -32.26 -3.48
CA ALA A 134 -8.64 -33.37 -2.63
C ALA A 134 -7.28 -33.96 -3.04
N GLN A 135 -6.96 -33.99 -4.34
CA GLN A 135 -5.69 -34.54 -4.80
C GLN A 135 -4.51 -33.62 -4.48
N ALA A 136 -4.65 -32.31 -4.71
CA ALA A 136 -3.60 -31.37 -4.38
C ALA A 136 -3.43 -31.26 -2.86
N LEU A 137 -4.52 -31.29 -2.08
CA LEU A 137 -4.43 -31.34 -0.61
C LEU A 137 -3.70 -32.61 -0.12
N ARG A 138 -4.00 -33.78 -0.70
CA ARG A 138 -3.26 -35.01 -0.37
C ARG A 138 -1.78 -34.87 -0.71
N SER A 139 -1.46 -34.31 -1.87
CA SER A 139 -0.08 -34.08 -2.32
C SER A 139 0.63 -33.07 -1.41
N PHE A 140 -0.09 -32.02 -1.00
CA PHE A 140 0.38 -30.98 -0.11
C PHE A 140 0.76 -31.54 1.26
N LEU A 141 -0.08 -32.42 1.82
CA LEU A 141 0.17 -33.08 3.11
C LEU A 141 1.13 -34.29 3.02
N THR A 142 1.82 -34.49 1.88
CA THR A 142 2.84 -35.55 1.79
C THR A 142 4.11 -35.21 2.60
N PRO A 143 4.89 -36.23 2.98
CA PRO A 143 6.22 -36.03 3.58
C PRO A 143 7.18 -35.21 2.71
N THR A 144 7.06 -35.30 1.39
CA THR A 144 7.98 -34.60 0.45
C THR A 144 7.90 -33.08 0.59
N VAL A 145 6.72 -32.53 0.85
CA VAL A 145 6.49 -31.07 1.03
C VAL A 145 6.49 -30.69 2.52
N GLN A 146 6.70 -31.66 3.41
CA GLN A 146 6.59 -31.45 4.86
C GLN A 146 7.65 -30.49 5.40
N ALA A 147 8.89 -30.58 4.92
CA ALA A 147 9.96 -29.70 5.38
C ALA A 147 9.70 -28.23 5.00
N GLU A 148 9.42 -27.95 3.73
CA GLU A 148 9.08 -26.60 3.24
C GLU A 148 7.87 -26.03 3.98
N ARG A 149 6.84 -26.86 4.19
CA ARG A 149 5.65 -26.46 4.94
C ARG A 149 5.96 -26.10 6.39
N ARG A 150 6.74 -26.93 7.08
CA ARG A 150 7.12 -26.66 8.47
C ARG A 150 7.93 -25.38 8.60
N VAL A 151 8.84 -25.11 7.66
CA VAL A 151 9.61 -23.85 7.63
C VAL A 151 8.67 -22.65 7.43
N ALA A 152 7.79 -22.72 6.44
CA ALA A 152 6.86 -21.63 6.13
C ALA A 152 5.87 -21.36 7.27
N VAL A 153 5.23 -22.41 7.81
CA VAL A 153 4.31 -22.23 8.95
C VAL A 153 5.07 -21.86 10.21
N GLY A 154 6.27 -22.39 10.44
CA GLY A 154 7.12 -21.98 11.56
C GLY A 154 7.44 -20.47 11.53
N TYR A 155 7.73 -19.91 10.34
CA TYR A 155 7.88 -18.46 10.18
C TYR A 155 6.59 -17.71 10.52
N ILE A 156 5.44 -18.15 9.99
CA ILE A 156 4.13 -17.55 10.32
C ILE A 156 3.88 -17.57 11.84
N LEU A 157 4.18 -18.69 12.50
CA LEU A 157 3.99 -18.82 13.95
C LEU A 157 4.89 -17.88 14.73
N ARG A 158 6.16 -17.71 14.35
CA ARG A 158 7.05 -16.71 14.99
C ARG A 158 6.46 -15.30 14.86
N GLN A 159 6.09 -14.90 13.64
CA GLN A 159 5.52 -13.59 13.38
C GLN A 159 4.18 -13.38 14.12
N ALA A 160 3.34 -14.40 14.19
CA ALA A 160 2.08 -14.36 14.93
C ALA A 160 2.29 -14.30 16.45
N ASN A 161 3.33 -14.95 16.97
CA ASN A 161 3.69 -14.87 18.39
C ASN A 161 4.17 -13.47 18.76
N ASN A 162 5.01 -12.86 17.93
CA ASN A 162 5.43 -11.46 18.11
C ASN A 162 4.21 -10.52 18.06
N ALA A 163 3.34 -10.69 17.07
CA ALA A 163 2.08 -9.93 16.95
C ALA A 163 1.13 -10.13 18.15
N TYR A 164 1.06 -11.35 18.71
CA TYR A 164 0.24 -11.65 19.88
C TYR A 164 0.79 -10.98 21.15
N ARG A 165 2.11 -11.08 21.35
CA ARG A 165 2.82 -10.52 22.52
C ARG A 165 2.86 -9.00 22.50
N ASN A 166 2.78 -8.39 21.33
CA ASN A 166 2.73 -6.96 21.17
C ASN A 166 1.64 -6.32 22.06
N GLN A 167 2.06 -5.39 22.92
CA GLN A 167 1.22 -4.63 23.86
C GLN A 167 0.95 -3.18 23.42
N THR A 168 1.48 -2.73 22.27
CA THR A 168 1.17 -1.41 21.70
C THR A 168 -0.34 -1.24 21.57
N VAL A 169 -0.86 -0.07 21.96
CA VAL A 169 -2.27 0.31 21.74
C VAL A 169 -2.42 0.76 20.30
N TYR A 170 -3.23 0.05 19.52
CA TYR A 170 -3.50 0.42 18.13
C TYR A 170 -4.66 1.41 18.07
N SER A 171 -4.33 2.71 18.03
CA SER A 171 -5.34 3.74 17.91
C SER A 171 -4.79 5.05 17.34
N VAL A 172 -5.63 5.72 16.56
CA VAL A 172 -5.38 7.08 16.05
C VAL A 172 -5.35 8.14 17.16
N VAL A 173 -5.92 7.89 18.34
CA VAL A 173 -5.97 8.90 19.41
C VAL A 173 -4.61 9.10 20.10
N ARG A 174 -3.67 8.17 19.85
CA ARG A 174 -2.32 8.12 20.44
C ARG A 174 -1.39 9.22 19.92
N LYS A 175 -1.69 9.84 18.77
CA LYS A 175 -0.86 10.89 18.18
C LYS A 175 -0.55 12.03 19.18
N PRO A 176 0.68 12.60 19.15
CA PRO A 176 1.03 13.73 20.00
C PRO A 176 0.07 14.92 19.83
N ALA A 177 -0.13 15.73 20.88
CA ALA A 177 -1.01 16.91 20.82
C ALA A 177 -0.63 17.90 19.71
N SER A 178 0.67 18.02 19.41
CA SER A 178 1.21 18.85 18.32
C SER A 178 0.94 18.29 16.92
N LYS A 179 0.35 17.09 16.82
CA LYS A 179 0.13 16.33 15.58
C LYS A 179 -1.34 16.01 15.33
N ILE A 180 -2.25 16.55 16.16
CA ILE A 180 -3.70 16.49 15.92
C ILE A 180 -4.00 17.22 14.58
N PRO A 181 -4.79 16.62 13.69
CA PRO A 181 -5.13 17.25 12.41
C PRO A 181 -5.94 18.55 12.60
N PRO A 182 -6.03 19.41 11.55
CA PRO A 182 -6.75 20.68 11.61
C PRO A 182 -8.22 20.63 12.07
N SER A 183 -8.90 19.47 12.07
CA SER A 183 -10.24 19.33 12.68
C SER A 183 -10.25 19.56 14.19
N GLY A 184 -9.11 19.33 14.86
CA GLY A 184 -9.02 19.27 16.31
C GLY A 184 -9.54 17.96 16.91
N ASP A 185 -10.04 17.03 16.08
CA ASP A 185 -10.51 15.71 16.51
C ASP A 185 -9.36 14.70 16.48
N ARG A 186 -9.14 14.00 17.59
CA ARG A 186 -8.10 12.96 17.70
C ARG A 186 -8.48 11.65 17.00
N HIS A 187 -9.77 11.41 16.80
CA HIS A 187 -10.30 10.24 16.09
C HIS A 187 -10.10 10.35 14.57
N ASP A 188 -9.79 11.54 14.04
CA ASP A 188 -9.46 11.70 12.63
C ASP A 188 -8.05 11.16 12.35
N TYR A 189 -7.97 10.16 11.45
CA TYR A 189 -6.70 9.65 10.96
C TYR A 189 -5.87 10.75 10.30
N SER A 190 -4.58 10.82 10.63
CA SER A 190 -3.63 11.67 9.94
C SER A 190 -2.33 10.94 9.63
N SER A 191 -1.71 11.31 8.50
CA SER A 191 -0.34 10.92 8.16
C SER A 191 0.32 12.08 7.43
N LEU A 192 1.65 12.12 7.34
CA LEU A 192 2.34 13.22 6.66
C LEU A 192 2.81 12.83 5.26
N ALA A 193 2.90 13.82 4.39
CA ALA A 193 3.42 13.64 3.04
C ALA A 193 4.93 13.36 3.07
N ARG A 194 5.30 12.12 2.69
CA ARG A 194 6.68 11.58 2.71
C ARG A 194 7.79 12.53 2.23
N TYR A 195 7.55 13.33 1.19
CA TYR A 195 8.60 14.15 0.54
C TYR A 195 8.48 15.65 0.81
N PHE A 196 7.79 16.05 1.88
CA PHE A 196 7.57 17.46 2.19
C PHE A 196 8.35 17.86 3.44
N TRP A 197 9.14 18.93 3.32
CA TRP A 197 10.07 19.43 4.33
C TRP A 197 9.71 20.85 4.74
N ARG A 198 10.16 21.28 5.92
CA ARG A 198 10.04 22.68 6.36
C ARG A 198 10.56 23.62 5.29
N ASN A 199 9.82 24.68 5.04
CA ASN A 199 10.20 25.68 4.05
C ASN A 199 11.29 26.61 4.60
N PRO A 200 12.53 26.56 4.07
CA PRO A 200 13.61 27.43 4.56
C PRO A 200 13.37 28.92 4.25
N ASP A 201 12.45 29.23 3.33
CA ASP A 201 12.16 30.59 2.88
C ASP A 201 11.12 31.31 3.76
N THR A 202 10.55 30.65 4.78
CA THR A 202 9.56 31.23 5.69
C THR A 202 9.98 31.14 7.15
N LYS A 203 9.52 32.10 7.97
CA LYS A 203 9.94 32.23 9.37
C LYS A 203 9.48 31.08 10.26
N ASP A 204 8.33 30.51 9.94
CA ASP A 204 7.69 29.42 10.65
C ASP A 204 7.94 28.05 9.99
N GLY A 205 8.61 28.02 8.83
CA GLY A 205 8.85 26.81 8.06
C GLY A 205 7.62 26.29 7.32
N LEU A 206 6.54 27.08 7.22
CA LEU A 206 5.27 26.70 6.60
C LEU A 206 4.95 27.50 5.33
N PRO A 207 4.10 26.98 4.44
CA PRO A 207 3.74 25.56 4.34
C PRO A 207 4.95 24.72 3.91
N TYR A 208 4.97 23.43 4.23
CA TYR A 208 6.09 22.56 3.82
C TYR A 208 6.22 22.51 2.29
N VAL A 209 7.45 22.33 1.81
CA VAL A 209 7.80 22.29 0.39
C VAL A 209 8.31 20.91 -0.04
N ARG A 210 8.02 20.52 -1.28
CA ARG A 210 8.31 19.18 -1.80
C ARG A 210 9.75 19.02 -2.26
N TRP A 211 10.47 18.04 -1.72
CA TRP A 211 11.77 17.57 -2.21
C TRP A 211 11.64 16.09 -2.63
N ASP A 212 11.33 15.85 -3.91
CA ASP A 212 11.00 14.51 -4.42
C ASP A 212 12.18 13.53 -4.26
N GLY A 213 11.89 12.30 -3.81
CA GLY A 213 12.89 11.27 -3.58
C GLY A 213 13.73 11.44 -2.31
N LYS A 214 13.44 12.45 -1.48
CA LYS A 214 14.06 12.66 -0.16
C LYS A 214 13.00 12.50 0.94
N PRO A 215 12.86 11.30 1.55
CA PRO A 215 11.91 11.07 2.64
C PRO A 215 12.20 11.98 3.84
N ASN A 216 11.16 12.64 4.38
CA ASN A 216 11.25 13.40 5.63
C ASN A 216 10.91 12.48 6.82
N PRO A 217 11.85 12.22 7.75
CA PRO A 217 11.60 11.36 8.91
C PRO A 217 10.55 11.92 9.87
N GLU A 218 10.21 13.22 9.78
CA GLU A 218 9.10 13.77 10.55
C GLU A 218 7.76 13.09 10.22
N MET A 219 7.65 12.38 9.10
CA MET A 219 6.49 11.53 8.81
C MET A 219 6.19 10.52 9.93
N ASP A 220 7.22 10.00 10.60
CA ASP A 220 7.09 9.02 11.68
C ASP A 220 6.70 9.65 13.02
N SER A 221 6.64 10.99 13.08
CA SER A 221 6.08 11.70 14.23
C SER A 221 4.54 11.61 14.32
N VAL A 222 3.87 11.11 13.27
CA VAL A 222 2.44 10.82 13.27
C VAL A 222 2.24 9.31 13.13
N TRP A 223 1.91 8.69 14.26
CA TRP A 223 1.96 7.23 14.37
C TRP A 223 0.84 6.49 13.64
N ASP A 224 -0.27 7.15 13.30
CA ASP A 224 -1.46 6.47 12.76
C ASP A 224 -1.14 5.60 11.54
N TYR A 225 -0.27 6.07 10.63
CA TYR A 225 0.14 5.30 9.45
C TYR A 225 0.84 3.99 9.84
N ARG A 226 1.86 4.06 10.71
CA ARG A 226 2.63 2.91 11.19
C ARG A 226 1.71 1.97 11.99
N LEU A 227 0.92 2.50 12.92
CA LEU A 227 0.01 1.72 13.78
C LEU A 227 -1.08 1.00 12.98
N MET A 228 -1.72 1.67 12.01
CA MET A 228 -2.76 1.07 11.18
C MET A 228 -2.21 -0.10 10.37
N ARG A 229 -1.06 0.11 9.72
CA ARG A 229 -0.43 -0.91 8.89
C ARG A 229 0.08 -2.10 9.71
N LYS A 230 0.69 -1.83 10.86
CA LYS A 230 1.14 -2.86 11.78
C LYS A 230 -0.04 -3.67 12.31
N MET A 231 -1.15 -3.02 12.67
CA MET A 231 -2.37 -3.70 13.07
C MET A 231 -2.93 -4.63 11.98
N PHE A 232 -2.98 -4.18 10.72
CA PHE A 232 -3.37 -5.04 9.59
C PHE A 232 -2.42 -6.24 9.41
N ARG A 233 -1.10 -6.01 9.46
CA ARG A 233 -0.06 -7.05 9.35
C ARG A 233 -0.19 -8.09 10.46
N ASP A 234 -0.32 -7.63 11.70
CA ASP A 234 -0.45 -8.47 12.89
C ASP A 234 -1.72 -9.33 12.81
N CYS A 235 -2.84 -8.75 12.36
CA CYS A 235 -4.06 -9.52 12.12
C CYS A 235 -3.85 -10.62 11.09
N VAL A 236 -3.15 -10.34 9.99
CA VAL A 236 -2.85 -11.33 8.94
C VAL A 236 -2.04 -12.50 9.49
N PHE A 237 -0.95 -12.24 10.23
CA PHE A 237 -0.11 -13.31 10.79
C PHE A 237 -0.87 -14.15 11.82
N MET A 238 -1.56 -13.50 12.76
CA MET A 238 -2.37 -14.19 13.76
C MET A 238 -3.51 -15.00 13.11
N GLY A 239 -4.14 -14.47 12.06
CA GLY A 239 -5.21 -15.17 11.33
C GLY A 239 -4.69 -16.43 10.64
N GLN A 240 -3.51 -16.35 10.03
CA GLN A 240 -2.84 -17.52 9.45
C GLN A 240 -2.44 -18.53 10.53
N ALA A 241 -1.92 -18.07 11.67
CA ALA A 241 -1.57 -18.96 12.77
C ALA A 241 -2.81 -19.68 13.32
N TYR A 242 -3.93 -18.98 13.52
CA TYR A 242 -5.22 -19.60 13.84
C TYR A 242 -5.62 -20.65 12.79
N PHE A 243 -5.54 -20.31 11.50
CA PHE A 243 -5.89 -21.22 10.42
C PHE A 243 -5.09 -22.53 10.47
N TRP A 244 -3.79 -22.47 10.77
CA TRP A 244 -2.91 -23.64 10.80
C TRP A 244 -3.00 -24.46 12.10
N THR A 245 -3.37 -23.84 13.22
CA THR A 245 -3.25 -24.45 14.56
C THR A 245 -4.57 -24.60 15.31
N GLY A 246 -5.56 -23.76 15.02
CA GLY A 246 -6.79 -23.62 15.81
C GLY A 246 -6.58 -22.99 17.19
N GLU A 247 -5.43 -22.37 17.45
CA GLU A 247 -5.13 -21.69 18.71
C GLU A 247 -5.98 -20.42 18.85
N GLU A 248 -6.98 -20.47 19.73
CA GLU A 248 -7.99 -19.42 19.90
C GLU A 248 -7.40 -18.10 20.41
N ARG A 249 -6.26 -18.11 21.11
CA ARG A 249 -5.60 -16.89 21.58
C ARG A 249 -5.30 -15.90 20.45
N TYR A 250 -4.96 -16.38 19.25
CA TYR A 250 -4.78 -15.52 18.09
C TYR A 250 -6.09 -14.87 17.64
N ALA A 251 -7.20 -15.64 17.61
CA ALA A 251 -8.51 -15.10 17.26
C ALA A 251 -9.01 -14.08 18.29
N GLU A 252 -8.80 -14.34 19.58
CA GLU A 252 -9.12 -13.43 20.68
C GLU A 252 -8.37 -12.09 20.50
N LYS A 253 -7.07 -12.14 20.22
CA LYS A 253 -6.25 -10.93 20.01
C LYS A 253 -6.66 -10.16 18.75
N ILE A 254 -6.99 -10.84 17.64
CA ILE A 254 -7.49 -10.17 16.41
C ILE A 254 -8.79 -9.41 16.72
N VAL A 255 -9.77 -10.07 17.36
CA VAL A 255 -11.04 -9.45 17.72
C VAL A 255 -10.83 -8.21 18.59
N TYR A 256 -9.94 -8.31 19.58
CA TYR A 256 -9.54 -7.18 20.42
C TYR A 256 -8.94 -6.02 19.61
N ARG A 257 -7.93 -6.28 18.75
CA ARG A 257 -7.27 -5.22 17.95
C ARG A 257 -8.20 -4.54 16.96
N VAL A 258 -9.10 -5.30 16.36
CA VAL A 258 -10.08 -4.75 15.41
C VAL A 258 -11.09 -3.85 16.13
N LYS A 259 -11.56 -4.25 17.33
CA LYS A 259 -12.41 -3.39 18.17
C LYS A 259 -11.67 -2.12 18.60
N GLU A 260 -10.44 -2.27 19.06
CA GLU A 260 -9.58 -1.17 19.52
C GLU A 260 -9.40 -0.09 18.42
N TRP A 261 -9.17 -0.49 17.17
CA TRP A 261 -8.98 0.46 16.08
C TRP A 261 -10.28 1.05 15.51
N PHE A 262 -11.36 0.28 15.40
CA PHE A 262 -12.54 0.69 14.61
C PHE A 262 -13.80 0.96 15.42
N LEU A 263 -13.99 0.32 16.58
CA LEU A 263 -15.30 0.23 17.22
C LEU A 263 -15.33 0.82 18.63
N ASP A 264 -14.28 0.65 19.41
CA ASP A 264 -14.24 1.12 20.79
C ASP A 264 -14.24 2.66 20.83
N GLU A 265 -15.25 3.25 21.48
CA GLU A 265 -15.50 4.71 21.43
C GLU A 265 -14.31 5.56 21.89
N GLU A 266 -13.49 5.06 22.80
CA GLU A 266 -12.33 5.78 23.33
C GLU A 266 -11.14 5.80 22.34
N THR A 267 -11.10 4.88 21.39
CA THR A 267 -9.91 4.62 20.54
C THR A 267 -10.20 4.59 19.05
N LYS A 268 -11.47 4.50 18.64
CA LYS A 268 -11.84 4.27 17.24
C LYS A 268 -11.34 5.35 16.29
N MET A 269 -11.02 4.95 15.07
CA MET A 269 -10.79 5.85 13.96
C MET A 269 -12.12 6.33 13.35
N ASN A 270 -12.24 7.60 12.98
CA ASN A 270 -13.37 8.09 12.17
C ASN A 270 -13.28 7.52 10.73
N PRO A 271 -14.40 7.19 10.08
CA PRO A 271 -14.43 6.49 8.77
C PRO A 271 -14.07 7.41 7.59
N ASN A 272 -12.89 8.03 7.60
CA ASN A 272 -12.37 8.87 6.52
C ASN A 272 -10.84 8.99 6.56
N LEU A 273 -10.23 9.42 5.44
CA LEU A 273 -8.80 9.74 5.35
C LEU A 273 -8.58 11.21 4.95
N LYS A 274 -9.42 12.11 5.45
CA LYS A 274 -9.40 13.55 5.08
C LYS A 274 -8.05 14.20 5.33
N TYR A 275 -7.30 13.73 6.31
CA TYR A 275 -5.98 14.23 6.71
C TYR A 275 -4.83 13.26 6.39
N GLY A 276 -5.08 12.27 5.52
CA GLY A 276 -4.02 11.39 5.01
C GLY A 276 -3.03 12.15 4.14
N SER A 277 -1.74 11.86 4.30
CA SER A 277 -0.63 12.50 3.60
C SER A 277 -0.69 14.05 3.66
N LEU A 278 -1.00 14.60 4.84
CA LEU A 278 -1.02 16.01 5.15
C LEU A 278 0.33 16.68 4.89
N ILE A 279 0.27 17.90 4.36
CA ILE A 279 1.41 18.82 4.30
C ILE A 279 1.17 19.85 5.40
N PHE A 280 2.10 20.01 6.34
CA PHE A 280 1.93 21.04 7.37
C PHE A 280 1.84 22.43 6.75
N GLY A 281 0.91 23.23 7.29
CA GLY A 281 0.49 24.51 6.71
C GLY A 281 -0.72 24.42 5.77
N HIS A 282 -1.30 23.23 5.59
CA HIS A 282 -2.55 23.02 4.84
C HIS A 282 -3.68 22.53 5.73
N ASP A 283 -4.91 22.84 5.33
CA ASP A 283 -6.13 22.49 6.08
C ASP A 283 -6.61 21.05 5.82
N LEU A 284 -6.17 20.42 4.73
CA LEU A 284 -6.59 19.09 4.30
C LEU A 284 -5.38 18.25 3.87
N GLY A 285 -5.54 16.93 3.98
CA GLY A 285 -4.63 15.95 3.39
C GLY A 285 -4.64 15.96 1.86
N ARG A 286 -4.00 14.96 1.27
CA ARG A 286 -3.90 14.82 -0.19
C ARG A 286 -4.54 13.52 -0.67
N ALA A 287 -4.88 13.48 -1.96
CA ALA A 287 -5.32 12.25 -2.63
C ALA A 287 -4.44 11.04 -2.31
N GLN A 288 -3.11 11.24 -2.33
CA GLN A 288 -2.14 10.18 -2.07
C GLN A 288 -2.26 9.53 -0.68
N GLY A 289 -2.87 10.20 0.30
CA GLY A 289 -3.10 9.63 1.63
C GLY A 289 -4.18 8.56 1.65
N VAL A 290 -5.02 8.50 0.61
CA VAL A 290 -6.01 7.42 0.46
C VAL A 290 -5.32 6.07 0.23
N LEU A 291 -4.09 6.08 -0.30
CA LEU A 291 -3.25 4.89 -0.43
C LEU A 291 -2.97 4.21 0.91
N ASP A 292 -2.95 4.95 2.03
CA ASP A 292 -2.52 4.41 3.32
C ASP A 292 -3.35 3.19 3.76
N MET A 293 -4.62 3.15 3.37
CA MET A 293 -5.57 2.07 3.68
C MET A 293 -5.42 0.83 2.77
N PHE A 294 -4.53 0.83 1.77
CA PHE A 294 -4.54 -0.24 0.77
C PHE A 294 -4.37 -1.65 1.33
N LYS A 295 -3.71 -1.80 2.50
CA LYS A 295 -3.45 -3.09 3.16
C LYS A 295 -4.66 -3.65 3.94
N VAL A 296 -5.79 -2.95 3.99
CA VAL A 296 -7.00 -3.37 4.74
C VAL A 296 -7.54 -4.74 4.34
N TYR A 297 -7.30 -5.18 3.10
CA TYR A 297 -7.70 -6.51 2.63
C TYR A 297 -7.12 -7.62 3.52
N GLY A 298 -5.92 -7.44 4.07
CA GLY A 298 -5.28 -8.42 4.95
C GLY A 298 -6.06 -8.65 6.25
N MET A 299 -6.60 -7.57 6.85
CA MET A 299 -7.45 -7.69 8.03
C MET A 299 -8.76 -8.40 7.70
N PHE A 300 -9.38 -8.13 6.56
CA PHE A 300 -10.58 -8.84 6.12
C PHE A 300 -10.30 -10.33 5.93
N ASP A 301 -9.15 -10.70 5.37
CA ASP A 301 -8.73 -12.08 5.24
C ASP A 301 -8.52 -12.74 6.61
N ALA A 302 -7.90 -12.05 7.56
CA ALA A 302 -7.77 -12.53 8.94
C ALA A 302 -9.12 -12.81 9.60
N LEU A 303 -10.09 -11.90 9.46
CA LEU A 303 -11.45 -12.09 9.97
C LEU A 303 -12.13 -13.33 9.35
N LYS A 304 -11.96 -13.56 8.04
CA LYS A 304 -12.46 -14.79 7.38
C LYS A 304 -11.73 -16.06 7.84
N MET A 305 -10.46 -15.96 8.21
CA MET A 305 -9.70 -17.10 8.73
C MET A 305 -10.21 -17.54 10.10
N ILE A 306 -10.58 -16.60 10.96
CA ILE A 306 -11.11 -16.87 12.30
C ILE A 306 -12.63 -17.03 12.35
N GLU A 307 -13.31 -17.01 11.21
CA GLU A 307 -14.74 -17.29 11.10
C GLU A 307 -15.04 -18.66 11.71
N GLY A 308 -15.97 -18.70 12.68
CA GLY A 308 -16.32 -19.91 13.44
C GLY A 308 -15.57 -20.09 14.77
N SER A 309 -14.54 -19.26 15.02
CA SER A 309 -13.82 -19.25 16.32
C SER A 309 -14.74 -18.94 17.49
N ARG A 310 -14.33 -19.37 18.70
CA ARG A 310 -15.05 -19.00 19.92
C ARG A 310 -14.97 -17.50 20.17
N ALA A 311 -13.81 -16.90 19.91
CA ALA A 311 -13.58 -15.46 20.05
C ALA A 311 -14.56 -14.62 19.21
N MET A 312 -14.71 -14.96 17.93
CA MET A 312 -15.66 -14.26 17.05
C MET A 312 -17.11 -14.56 17.46
N SER A 313 -17.41 -15.79 17.86
CA SER A 313 -18.76 -16.18 18.30
C SER A 313 -19.21 -15.46 19.58
N SER A 314 -18.29 -15.07 20.46
CA SER A 314 -18.60 -14.27 21.65
C SER A 314 -18.89 -12.80 21.37
N GLU A 315 -18.61 -12.31 20.16
CA GLU A 315 -18.81 -10.93 19.73
C GLU A 315 -19.77 -10.89 18.52
N PRO A 316 -21.07 -11.19 18.71
CA PRO A 316 -22.01 -11.43 17.62
C PRO A 316 -22.28 -10.22 16.72
N THR A 317 -21.97 -8.99 17.17
CA THR A 317 -22.14 -7.77 16.39
C THR A 317 -20.85 -7.30 15.71
N LEU A 318 -19.69 -7.92 15.99
CA LEU A 318 -18.38 -7.48 15.49
C LEU A 318 -18.40 -7.19 13.98
N ILE A 319 -18.89 -8.15 13.19
CA ILE A 319 -18.92 -8.02 11.73
C ILE A 319 -19.92 -6.96 11.27
N SER A 320 -21.12 -6.89 11.86
CA SER A 320 -22.11 -5.87 11.47
C SER A 320 -21.69 -4.45 11.84
N ASP A 321 -21.01 -4.29 12.97
CA ASP A 321 -20.52 -2.98 13.43
C ASP A 321 -19.36 -2.52 12.56
N LEU A 322 -18.44 -3.42 12.19
CA LEU A 322 -17.40 -3.13 11.19
C LEU A 322 -17.98 -2.83 9.81
N GLN A 323 -18.99 -3.58 9.35
CA GLN A 323 -19.66 -3.29 8.09
C GLN A 323 -20.33 -1.92 8.10
N THR A 324 -20.84 -1.47 9.25
CA THR A 324 -21.36 -0.11 9.41
C THR A 324 -20.24 0.92 9.21
N TRP A 325 -19.11 0.74 9.90
CA TRP A 325 -17.94 1.63 9.75
C TRP A 325 -17.44 1.69 8.29
N PHE A 326 -17.32 0.53 7.63
CA PHE A 326 -16.87 0.46 6.24
C PHE A 326 -17.92 0.93 5.23
N THR A 327 -19.20 0.95 5.59
CA THR A 327 -20.25 1.61 4.79
C THR A 327 -20.07 3.12 4.85
N ASP A 328 -19.85 3.69 6.04
CA ASP A 328 -19.59 5.13 6.20
C ASP A 328 -18.28 5.54 5.49
N TYR A 329 -17.26 4.68 5.53
CA TYR A 329 -16.00 4.92 4.82
C TYR A 329 -16.17 4.83 3.29
N LEU A 330 -17.01 3.90 2.81
CA LEU A 330 -17.34 3.79 1.40
C LEU A 330 -18.10 5.04 0.91
N ASP A 331 -19.05 5.55 1.70
CA ASP A 331 -19.76 6.80 1.42
C ASP A 331 -18.79 7.99 1.36
N TRP A 332 -17.78 8.04 2.24
CA TRP A 332 -16.71 9.03 2.15
C TRP A 332 -15.85 8.85 0.89
N ILE A 333 -15.44 7.62 0.56
CA ILE A 333 -14.66 7.33 -0.65
C ILE A 333 -15.39 7.81 -1.91
N ASP A 334 -16.69 7.54 -2.01
CA ASP A 334 -17.46 7.82 -3.22
C ASP A 334 -17.84 9.31 -3.36
N SER A 335 -17.81 10.08 -2.26
CA SER A 335 -18.14 11.52 -2.25
C SER A 335 -16.93 12.46 -2.13
N SER A 336 -15.76 11.95 -1.72
CA SER A 336 -14.57 12.75 -1.45
C SER A 336 -13.80 13.10 -2.73
N VAL A 337 -13.45 14.38 -2.88
CA VAL A 337 -12.58 14.87 -3.96
C VAL A 337 -11.19 14.21 -3.90
N GLN A 338 -10.66 13.98 -2.70
CA GLN A 338 -9.35 13.34 -2.52
C GLN A 338 -9.39 11.88 -2.99
N ALA A 339 -10.44 11.15 -2.62
CA ALA A 339 -10.62 9.76 -3.03
C ALA A 339 -10.88 9.64 -4.54
N GLU A 340 -11.67 10.54 -5.13
CA GLU A 340 -11.89 10.55 -6.59
C GLU A 340 -10.60 10.87 -7.36
N GLN A 341 -9.74 11.75 -6.85
CA GLN A 341 -8.42 11.99 -7.44
C GLN A 341 -7.53 10.74 -7.37
N GLU A 342 -7.51 10.05 -6.24
CA GLU A 342 -6.73 8.82 -6.06
C GLU A 342 -7.24 7.69 -6.96
N ARG A 343 -8.57 7.49 -7.01
CA ARG A 343 -9.26 6.56 -7.90
C ARG A 343 -8.86 6.76 -9.36
N ASN A 344 -8.69 8.01 -9.77
CA ASN A 344 -8.34 8.38 -11.14
C ASN A 344 -6.84 8.42 -11.44
N ALA A 345 -5.97 8.21 -10.44
CA ALA A 345 -4.53 8.17 -10.63
C ALA A 345 -4.13 7.12 -11.67
N LYS A 346 -3.11 7.44 -12.48
CA LYS A 346 -2.68 6.64 -13.64
C LYS A 346 -1.50 5.70 -13.34
N ASN A 347 -1.07 5.65 -12.09
CA ASN A 347 0.08 4.91 -11.60
C ASN A 347 -0.35 3.95 -10.46
N ASN A 348 0.62 3.45 -9.69
CA ASN A 348 0.42 2.59 -8.52
C ASN A 348 -0.70 3.04 -7.56
N HIS A 349 -0.89 4.34 -7.35
CA HIS A 349 -1.98 4.85 -6.50
C HIS A 349 -3.36 4.38 -6.98
N GLY A 350 -3.64 4.47 -8.28
CA GLY A 350 -4.92 4.03 -8.83
C GLY A 350 -5.08 2.51 -8.74
N THR A 351 -4.00 1.77 -8.92
CA THR A 351 -3.99 0.30 -8.77
C THR A 351 -4.33 -0.12 -7.35
N TYR A 352 -3.66 0.45 -6.35
CA TYR A 352 -3.91 0.13 -4.96
C TYR A 352 -5.22 0.70 -4.41
N PHE A 353 -5.71 1.82 -4.96
CA PHE A 353 -7.09 2.24 -4.76
C PHE A 353 -8.06 1.12 -5.18
N SER A 354 -7.83 0.52 -6.34
CA SER A 354 -8.69 -0.58 -6.80
C SER A 354 -8.61 -1.81 -5.90
N VAL A 355 -7.43 -2.13 -5.36
CA VAL A 355 -7.24 -3.25 -4.41
C VAL A 355 -8.05 -3.04 -3.12
N GLN A 356 -7.98 -1.86 -2.49
CA GLN A 356 -8.79 -1.59 -1.29
C GLN A 356 -10.29 -1.56 -1.60
N TYR A 357 -10.68 -0.93 -2.71
CA TYR A 357 -12.08 -0.72 -3.04
C TYR A 357 -12.79 -2.05 -3.28
N VAL A 358 -12.17 -2.97 -4.04
CA VAL A 358 -12.71 -4.31 -4.25
C VAL A 358 -12.79 -5.09 -2.93
N ALA A 359 -11.78 -4.99 -2.07
CA ALA A 359 -11.79 -5.67 -0.76
C ALA A 359 -12.92 -5.17 0.14
N ILE A 360 -13.17 -3.85 0.19
CA ILE A 360 -14.26 -3.24 0.95
C ILE A 360 -15.61 -3.69 0.40
N LEU A 361 -15.80 -3.64 -0.93
CA LEU A 361 -17.03 -4.12 -1.56
C LEU A 361 -17.28 -5.62 -1.27
N GLU A 362 -16.25 -6.46 -1.28
CA GLU A 362 -16.36 -7.88 -0.91
C GLU A 362 -16.78 -8.04 0.57
N PHE A 363 -16.13 -7.29 1.49
CA PHE A 363 -16.43 -7.32 2.92
C PHE A 363 -17.87 -6.88 3.24
N LEU A 364 -18.38 -5.88 2.51
CA LEU A 364 -19.77 -5.40 2.62
C LEU A 364 -20.79 -6.30 1.90
N GLY A 365 -20.35 -7.38 1.23
CA GLY A 365 -21.23 -8.28 0.48
C GLY A 365 -21.72 -7.71 -0.87
N LEU A 366 -21.16 -6.59 -1.33
CA LEU A 366 -21.47 -5.91 -2.61
C LEU A 366 -20.79 -6.60 -3.79
N THR A 367 -21.11 -7.89 -3.96
CA THR A 367 -20.40 -8.79 -4.88
C THR A 367 -20.56 -8.39 -6.36
N LYS A 368 -21.71 -7.78 -6.71
CA LYS A 368 -22.01 -7.36 -8.09
C LYS A 368 -21.20 -6.13 -8.45
N GLU A 369 -21.15 -5.16 -7.56
CA GLU A 369 -20.39 -3.91 -7.65
C GLU A 369 -18.90 -4.23 -7.76
N ALA A 370 -18.40 -5.10 -6.89
CA ALA A 370 -17.01 -5.56 -6.94
C ALA A 370 -16.67 -6.25 -8.27
N LYS A 371 -17.57 -7.10 -8.78
CA LYS A 371 -17.38 -7.74 -10.10
C LYS A 371 -17.34 -6.70 -11.22
N GLN A 372 -18.27 -5.75 -11.23
CA GLN A 372 -18.30 -4.69 -12.23
C GLN A 372 -17.02 -3.87 -12.20
N TYR A 373 -16.56 -3.48 -11.01
CA TYR A 373 -15.35 -2.71 -10.84
C TYR A 373 -14.09 -3.47 -11.29
N CYS A 374 -14.04 -4.79 -11.06
CA CYS A 374 -12.99 -5.66 -11.60
C CYS A 374 -13.02 -5.72 -13.15
N GLU A 375 -14.19 -5.73 -13.78
CA GLU A 375 -14.28 -5.66 -15.25
C GLU A 375 -13.78 -4.31 -15.79
N GLU A 376 -14.13 -3.21 -15.12
CA GLU A 376 -13.66 -1.87 -15.46
C GLU A 376 -12.13 -1.73 -15.33
N ALA A 377 -11.51 -2.46 -14.40
CA ALA A 377 -10.05 -2.46 -14.20
C ALA A 377 -9.24 -2.86 -15.44
N LYS A 378 -9.82 -3.63 -16.37
CA LYS A 378 -9.22 -3.92 -17.68
C LYS A 378 -8.86 -2.64 -18.44
N GLU A 379 -9.80 -1.70 -18.46
CA GLU A 379 -9.69 -0.44 -19.21
C GLU A 379 -9.09 0.69 -18.35
N THR A 380 -9.25 0.66 -17.03
CA THR A 380 -8.79 1.74 -16.14
C THR A 380 -7.42 1.47 -15.49
N ARG A 381 -6.96 0.21 -15.48
CA ARG A 381 -5.66 -0.20 -14.92
C ARG A 381 -4.76 -0.85 -15.98
N LEU A 382 -5.10 -2.04 -16.49
CA LEU A 382 -4.18 -2.79 -17.35
C LEU A 382 -3.89 -2.06 -18.68
N ARG A 383 -4.93 -1.63 -19.40
CA ARG A 383 -4.77 -0.92 -20.69
C ARG A 383 -3.89 0.34 -20.59
N PRO A 384 -4.13 1.29 -19.66
CA PRO A 384 -3.37 2.54 -19.59
C PRO A 384 -2.04 2.43 -18.84
N GLN A 385 -1.78 1.35 -18.09
CA GLN A 385 -0.55 1.23 -17.30
C GLN A 385 0.50 0.30 -17.92
N LEU A 386 0.15 -0.59 -18.85
CA LEU A 386 1.09 -1.52 -19.46
C LEU A 386 1.43 -1.14 -20.90
N GLN A 387 2.71 -0.95 -21.18
CA GLN A 387 3.21 -0.90 -22.55
C GLN A 387 3.29 -2.31 -23.14
N HIS A 388 3.33 -2.41 -24.47
CA HIS A 388 3.41 -3.69 -25.19
C HIS A 388 4.61 -4.58 -24.86
N ASN A 389 5.63 -4.05 -24.20
CA ASN A 389 6.82 -4.77 -23.74
C ASN A 389 6.77 -5.12 -22.24
N GLY A 390 5.69 -4.78 -21.53
CA GLY A 390 5.54 -4.97 -20.08
C GLY A 390 6.00 -3.79 -19.22
N ALA A 391 6.65 -2.77 -19.80
CA ALA A 391 7.10 -1.60 -19.04
C ALA A 391 5.92 -0.73 -18.59
N GLN A 392 6.05 -0.13 -17.40
CA GLN A 392 5.00 0.65 -16.76
C GLN A 392 5.37 2.13 -16.80
N PRO A 393 4.87 2.94 -17.75
CA PRO A 393 5.47 4.22 -18.10
C PRO A 393 5.50 5.19 -16.91
N HIS A 394 4.41 5.30 -16.14
CA HIS A 394 4.34 6.19 -14.99
C HIS A 394 5.33 5.79 -13.87
N GLU A 395 5.63 4.51 -13.72
CA GLU A 395 6.59 4.02 -12.73
C GLU A 395 8.04 4.14 -13.22
N THR A 396 8.27 3.81 -14.50
CA THR A 396 9.58 3.94 -15.16
C THR A 396 10.07 5.39 -15.27
N ALA A 397 9.19 6.38 -15.08
CA ALA A 397 9.55 7.79 -15.06
C ALA A 397 10.01 8.30 -13.68
N ARG A 398 9.95 7.46 -12.63
CA ARG A 398 10.27 7.84 -11.25
C ARG A 398 11.78 7.75 -10.96
N PRO A 399 12.32 8.49 -9.98
CA PRO A 399 13.73 8.39 -9.60
C PRO A 399 14.16 6.99 -9.12
N ILE A 400 13.29 6.31 -8.37
CA ILE A 400 13.47 4.90 -7.92
C ILE A 400 12.58 3.97 -8.75
N SER A 401 12.76 3.99 -10.08
CA SER A 401 11.78 3.40 -10.99
C SER A 401 11.64 1.89 -10.90
N PHE A 402 12.69 1.16 -10.52
CA PHE A 402 12.62 -0.29 -10.37
C PHE A 402 11.68 -0.68 -9.22
N PHE A 403 11.82 0.00 -8.08
CA PHE A 403 10.92 -0.14 -6.93
C PHE A 403 9.46 0.12 -7.35
N TYR A 404 9.16 1.27 -7.97
CA TYR A 404 7.77 1.59 -8.34
C TYR A 404 7.19 0.63 -9.39
N SER A 405 8.02 0.11 -10.30
CA SER A 405 7.59 -0.90 -11.27
C SER A 405 7.25 -2.22 -10.60
N THR A 406 8.03 -2.60 -9.59
CA THR A 406 7.77 -3.78 -8.74
C THR A 406 6.50 -3.56 -7.93
N PHE A 407 6.41 -2.45 -7.20
CA PHE A 407 5.29 -2.09 -6.33
C PHE A 407 3.94 -2.00 -7.09
N ASN A 408 3.87 -1.31 -8.23
CA ASN A 408 2.62 -1.29 -9.00
C ASN A 408 2.23 -2.69 -9.51
N LEU A 409 3.21 -3.49 -9.92
CA LEU A 409 2.95 -4.84 -10.43
C LEU A 409 2.41 -5.76 -9.34
N GLN A 410 2.90 -5.63 -8.10
CA GLN A 410 2.33 -6.28 -6.94
C GLN A 410 0.84 -5.94 -6.77
N GLY A 411 0.49 -4.65 -6.84
CA GLY A 411 -0.90 -4.20 -6.82
C GLY A 411 -1.75 -4.77 -7.97
N LEU A 412 -1.21 -4.84 -9.19
CA LEU A 412 -1.92 -5.43 -10.34
C LEU A 412 -2.16 -6.93 -10.16
N MET A 413 -1.20 -7.65 -9.58
CA MET A 413 -1.33 -9.07 -9.27
C MET A 413 -2.35 -9.32 -8.16
N LEU A 414 -2.33 -8.51 -7.09
CA LEU A 414 -3.34 -8.52 -6.03
C LEU A 414 -4.75 -8.30 -6.59
N LEU A 415 -4.91 -7.28 -7.43
CA LEU A 415 -6.18 -6.98 -8.09
C LEU A 415 -6.62 -8.13 -9.00
N ALA A 416 -5.70 -8.80 -9.69
CA ALA A 416 -6.03 -9.97 -10.50
C ALA A 416 -6.51 -11.17 -9.67
N MET A 417 -5.91 -11.41 -8.49
CA MET A 417 -6.39 -12.44 -7.56
C MET A 417 -7.78 -12.14 -7.02
N GLN A 418 -8.05 -10.88 -6.66
CA GLN A 418 -9.38 -10.45 -6.25
C GLN A 418 -10.36 -10.62 -7.41
N ALA A 419 -10.04 -10.14 -8.60
CA ALA A 419 -10.90 -10.21 -9.79
C ALA A 419 -11.23 -11.65 -10.23
N GLU A 420 -10.26 -12.57 -10.17
CA GLU A 420 -10.46 -13.99 -10.48
C GLU A 420 -11.55 -14.60 -9.60
N ALA A 421 -11.55 -14.23 -8.33
CA ALA A 421 -12.56 -14.62 -7.38
C ALA A 421 -13.96 -14.08 -7.79
N HIS A 422 -14.04 -12.95 -8.50
CA HIS A 422 -15.25 -12.44 -9.17
C HIS A 422 -15.57 -13.04 -10.55
N GLY A 423 -14.81 -14.06 -10.98
CA GLY A 423 -14.95 -14.65 -12.31
C GLY A 423 -14.50 -13.69 -13.42
N VAL A 424 -13.63 -12.73 -13.09
CA VAL A 424 -13.07 -11.74 -14.01
C VAL A 424 -11.59 -12.07 -14.21
N ASP A 425 -11.22 -12.46 -15.42
CA ASP A 425 -9.84 -12.79 -15.75
C ASP A 425 -9.05 -11.53 -16.11
N LEU A 426 -8.29 -11.01 -15.14
CA LEU A 426 -7.31 -9.94 -15.37
C LEU A 426 -5.92 -10.50 -15.71
N TRP A 427 -5.60 -11.73 -15.29
CA TRP A 427 -4.33 -12.38 -15.56
C TRP A 427 -4.04 -12.46 -17.07
N HIS A 428 -5.04 -12.89 -17.85
CA HIS A 428 -4.91 -13.09 -19.29
C HIS A 428 -5.47 -11.94 -20.13
N TYR A 429 -5.97 -10.87 -19.51
CA TYR A 429 -6.46 -9.72 -20.27
C TYR A 429 -5.31 -9.04 -21.01
N LYS A 430 -5.48 -8.86 -22.32
CA LYS A 430 -4.53 -8.19 -23.21
C LYS A 430 -5.24 -7.08 -23.96
N ALA A 431 -4.98 -5.84 -23.58
CA ALA A 431 -5.54 -4.68 -24.26
C ALA A 431 -5.03 -4.60 -25.72
N PRO A 432 -5.81 -3.99 -26.65
CA PRO A 432 -5.31 -3.66 -27.98
C PRO A 432 -4.03 -2.82 -27.91
N LYS A 433 -3.09 -3.08 -28.81
CA LYS A 433 -1.88 -2.27 -28.93
C LYS A 433 -2.20 -0.99 -29.70
N GLU A 434 -1.97 0.16 -29.07
CA GLU A 434 -2.31 1.45 -29.64
C GLU A 434 -1.32 2.54 -29.20
N GLU A 435 -1.25 3.63 -29.96
CA GLU A 435 -0.44 4.78 -29.58
C GLU A 435 -1.29 5.77 -28.76
N LEU A 436 -0.93 5.95 -27.49
CA LEU A 436 -1.61 6.88 -26.58
C LEU A 436 -0.67 7.99 -26.16
N VAL A 437 -1.23 9.18 -25.91
CA VAL A 437 -0.51 10.27 -25.24
C VAL A 437 -0.56 10.02 -23.74
N VAL A 438 0.60 9.71 -23.16
CA VAL A 438 0.76 9.50 -21.72
C VAL A 438 1.25 10.81 -21.10
N HIS A 439 0.48 11.34 -20.15
CA HIS A 439 0.80 12.57 -19.44
C HIS A 439 1.47 12.24 -18.10
N PHE A 440 2.75 12.59 -17.95
CA PHE A 440 3.47 12.42 -16.68
C PHE A 440 3.20 13.56 -15.70
N ASN A 441 2.94 14.75 -16.23
CA ASN A 441 2.49 15.93 -15.50
C ASN A 441 1.85 16.93 -16.49
N LYS A 442 1.42 18.11 -16.02
CA LYS A 442 0.81 19.16 -16.86
C LYS A 442 1.68 19.62 -18.03
N LYS A 443 3.01 19.54 -17.89
CA LYS A 443 3.99 20.03 -18.88
C LYS A 443 4.64 18.92 -19.70
N THR A 444 4.56 17.67 -19.25
CA THR A 444 5.33 16.55 -19.79
C THR A 444 4.40 15.45 -20.22
N SER A 445 4.38 15.17 -21.52
CA SER A 445 3.68 14.03 -22.09
C SER A 445 4.50 13.38 -23.20
N LYS A 446 4.21 12.10 -23.48
CA LYS A 446 4.88 11.33 -24.53
C LYS A 446 3.87 10.42 -25.23
N LYS A 447 4.00 10.31 -26.55
CA LYS A 447 3.29 9.28 -27.31
C LYS A 447 3.97 7.94 -27.10
N LEU A 448 3.25 6.96 -26.57
CA LEU A 448 3.77 5.63 -26.25
C LEU A 448 2.85 4.55 -26.82
N LYS A 449 3.43 3.40 -27.18
CA LYS A 449 2.70 2.21 -27.61
C LYS A 449 2.21 1.45 -26.38
N MET A 450 1.00 1.80 -25.95
CA MET A 450 0.29 1.24 -24.80
C MET A 450 -0.52 -0.01 -25.20
N GLY A 451 -0.91 -0.79 -24.20
CA GLY A 451 -1.58 -2.07 -24.40
C GLY A 451 -0.70 -3.08 -25.13
N GLY A 452 -1.27 -4.21 -25.54
CA GLY A 452 -0.55 -5.28 -26.21
C GLY A 452 0.34 -6.12 -25.29
N ALA A 453 0.22 -5.96 -23.97
CA ALA A 453 0.87 -6.74 -22.93
C ALA A 453 -0.16 -7.22 -21.88
N THR A 454 0.19 -8.30 -21.18
CA THR A 454 -0.54 -8.82 -20.01
C THR A 454 0.25 -8.57 -18.72
N ILE A 455 -0.30 -8.97 -17.58
CA ILE A 455 0.45 -9.03 -16.31
C ILE A 455 1.67 -9.96 -16.44
N GLU A 456 1.56 -11.09 -17.17
CA GLU A 456 2.71 -11.98 -17.44
C GLU A 456 3.88 -11.25 -18.10
N ASP A 457 3.59 -10.41 -19.11
CA ASP A 457 4.60 -9.64 -19.83
C ASP A 457 5.31 -8.63 -18.91
N ALA A 458 4.58 -8.00 -17.98
CA ALA A 458 5.14 -7.08 -17.00
C ALA A 458 5.99 -7.79 -15.93
N VAL A 459 5.55 -8.94 -15.41
CA VAL A 459 6.36 -9.76 -14.48
C VAL A 459 7.63 -10.23 -15.17
N TRP A 460 7.53 -10.66 -16.42
CA TRP A 460 8.70 -11.06 -17.19
C TRP A 460 9.66 -9.89 -17.40
N PHE A 461 9.14 -8.70 -17.72
CA PHE A 461 9.94 -7.49 -17.90
C PHE A 461 10.79 -7.19 -16.65
N VAL A 462 10.16 -7.11 -15.47
CA VAL A 462 10.87 -6.82 -14.22
C VAL A 462 11.82 -7.96 -13.84
N SER A 463 11.40 -9.22 -14.00
CA SER A 463 12.23 -10.40 -13.70
C SER A 463 13.48 -10.49 -14.57
N ASP A 464 13.36 -10.16 -15.86
CA ASP A 464 14.49 -10.18 -16.78
C ASP A 464 15.55 -9.14 -16.38
N TYR A 465 15.14 -7.89 -16.08
CA TYR A 465 16.06 -6.85 -15.60
C TYR A 465 16.59 -7.08 -14.18
N ALA A 466 15.86 -7.79 -13.34
CA ALA A 466 16.33 -8.22 -12.02
C ALA A 466 17.53 -9.18 -12.12
N THR A 467 17.64 -9.96 -13.21
CA THR A 467 18.75 -10.91 -13.43
C THR A 467 19.93 -10.33 -14.20
N ARG A 468 19.87 -9.05 -14.57
CA ARG A 468 20.89 -8.36 -15.39
C ARG A 468 21.73 -7.42 -14.52
N ASP A 469 22.79 -6.88 -15.11
CA ASP A 469 23.55 -5.82 -14.46
C ASP A 469 22.66 -4.59 -14.20
N LEU A 470 22.90 -3.89 -13.08
CA LEU A 470 22.10 -2.72 -12.70
C LEU A 470 22.10 -1.64 -13.79
N SER A 471 23.22 -1.47 -14.49
CA SER A 471 23.40 -0.50 -15.58
C SER A 471 22.60 -0.80 -16.84
N GLU A 472 22.10 -2.04 -17.00
CA GLU A 472 21.26 -2.40 -18.14
C GLU A 472 19.82 -1.87 -18.02
N TRP A 473 19.40 -1.43 -16.83
CA TRP A 473 18.07 -0.85 -16.64
C TRP A 473 17.96 0.49 -17.38
N PRO A 474 17.05 0.62 -18.36
CA PRO A 474 17.07 1.75 -19.29
C PRO A 474 16.35 3.00 -18.77
N TYR A 475 16.08 3.07 -17.46
CA TYR A 475 15.31 4.14 -16.82
C TYR A 475 16.06 4.71 -15.60
N PRO A 476 15.68 5.89 -15.10
CA PRO A 476 16.28 6.46 -13.89
C PRO A 476 16.06 5.54 -12.69
N ASP A 477 17.13 5.14 -12.01
CA ASP A 477 17.03 4.25 -10.86
C ASP A 477 18.12 4.61 -9.85
N SER A 478 17.74 5.28 -8.77
CA SER A 478 18.62 5.66 -7.66
C SER A 478 18.34 4.85 -6.39
N GLY A 479 17.51 3.80 -6.48
CA GLY A 479 17.03 3.02 -5.34
C GLY A 479 17.60 1.62 -5.29
N THR A 480 17.40 0.96 -4.15
CA THR A 480 17.67 -0.47 -4.01
C THR A 480 16.62 -1.30 -4.74
N ARG A 481 17.01 -2.50 -5.19
CA ARG A 481 16.11 -3.45 -5.84
C ARG A 481 15.75 -4.57 -4.86
N ASP A 482 14.47 -4.72 -4.57
CA ASP A 482 13.96 -5.85 -3.79
C ASP A 482 13.78 -7.07 -4.71
N LEU A 483 14.88 -7.82 -4.88
CA LEU A 483 14.88 -9.04 -5.67
C LEU A 483 14.01 -10.17 -5.06
N PRO A 484 13.93 -10.36 -3.73
CA PRO A 484 12.97 -11.28 -3.12
C PRO A 484 11.53 -11.07 -3.61
N ASP A 485 11.07 -9.83 -3.71
CA ASP A 485 9.73 -9.51 -4.22
C ASP A 485 9.55 -9.81 -5.72
N VAL A 486 10.61 -9.65 -6.52
CA VAL A 486 10.58 -10.07 -7.92
C VAL A 486 10.54 -11.60 -8.05
N LEU A 487 11.33 -12.32 -7.25
CA LEU A 487 11.32 -13.80 -7.21
C LEU A 487 9.93 -14.32 -6.85
N LYS A 488 9.30 -13.72 -5.84
CA LYS A 488 7.94 -13.99 -5.41
C LYS A 488 6.93 -13.82 -6.56
N MET A 489 6.95 -12.68 -7.25
CA MET A 489 6.11 -12.46 -8.43
C MET A 489 6.37 -13.49 -9.55
N ALA A 490 7.63 -13.84 -9.82
CA ALA A 490 7.98 -14.85 -10.81
C ALA A 490 7.47 -16.26 -10.45
N LYS A 491 7.49 -16.62 -9.15
CA LYS A 491 6.89 -17.85 -8.65
C LYS A 491 5.38 -17.85 -8.87
N ILE A 492 4.67 -16.76 -8.55
CA ILE A 492 3.23 -16.62 -8.86
C ILE A 492 2.97 -16.74 -10.37
N ALA A 493 3.75 -16.03 -11.20
CA ALA A 493 3.59 -16.08 -12.64
C ALA A 493 3.81 -17.51 -13.20
N LYS A 494 4.77 -18.28 -12.68
CA LYS A 494 4.92 -19.71 -13.04
C LYS A 494 3.66 -20.52 -12.75
N LEU A 495 2.94 -20.19 -11.69
CA LEU A 495 1.77 -20.95 -11.26
C LEU A 495 0.52 -20.60 -12.06
N VAL A 496 0.39 -19.33 -12.47
CA VAL A 496 -0.69 -18.85 -13.36
C VAL A 496 -0.42 -19.26 -14.81
N TYR A 497 0.80 -19.02 -15.30
CA TYR A 497 1.15 -19.09 -16.73
C TYR A 497 2.10 -20.24 -17.10
N GLY A 498 2.48 -21.12 -16.18
CA GLY A 498 3.55 -22.12 -16.38
C GLY A 498 3.30 -23.18 -17.45
N GLN A 499 2.10 -23.24 -18.04
CA GLN A 499 1.80 -24.04 -19.24
C GLN A 499 2.12 -23.32 -20.56
N GLY A 500 2.46 -22.03 -20.49
CA GLY A 500 2.83 -21.20 -21.63
C GLY A 500 4.29 -21.38 -22.07
N ASN A 501 4.71 -20.54 -23.01
CA ASN A 501 6.02 -20.65 -23.66
C ASN A 501 7.18 -20.04 -22.85
N ARG A 502 6.89 -19.26 -21.81
CA ARG A 502 7.93 -18.59 -21.02
C ARG A 502 8.64 -19.58 -20.11
N PRO A 503 9.99 -19.61 -20.09
CA PRO A 503 10.74 -20.56 -19.28
C PRO A 503 10.84 -20.09 -17.81
N TRP A 504 9.70 -19.97 -17.11
CA TRP A 504 9.61 -19.47 -15.74
C TRP A 504 10.49 -20.24 -14.75
N LYS A 505 10.65 -21.56 -14.92
CA LYS A 505 11.57 -22.37 -14.10
C LYS A 505 13.01 -21.87 -14.19
N LYS A 506 13.47 -21.52 -15.40
CA LYS A 506 14.82 -20.99 -15.62
C LYS A 506 14.96 -19.56 -15.05
N MET A 507 13.92 -18.75 -15.18
CA MET A 507 13.90 -17.40 -14.60
C MET A 507 14.01 -17.43 -13.07
N ILE A 508 13.24 -18.30 -12.42
CA ILE A 508 13.26 -18.47 -10.96
C ILE A 508 14.64 -18.90 -10.47
N VAL A 509 15.26 -19.90 -11.11
CA VAL A 509 16.62 -20.34 -10.74
C VAL A 509 17.62 -19.19 -10.85
N LYS A 510 17.57 -18.40 -11.92
CA LYS A 510 18.44 -17.22 -12.08
C LYS A 510 18.23 -16.16 -10.99
N LEU A 511 16.98 -15.91 -10.61
CA LEU A 511 16.66 -14.96 -9.54
C LEU A 511 17.16 -15.48 -8.19
N GLU A 512 16.99 -16.77 -7.91
CA GLU A 512 17.50 -17.42 -6.70
C GLU A 512 19.03 -17.35 -6.62
N GLU A 513 19.73 -17.64 -7.73
CA GLU A 513 21.18 -17.50 -7.85
C GLU A 513 21.63 -16.04 -7.62
N LYS A 514 20.94 -15.07 -8.23
CA LYS A 514 21.29 -13.64 -8.08
C LYS A 514 21.07 -13.14 -6.66
N ILE A 515 19.96 -13.53 -6.01
CA ILE A 515 19.70 -13.18 -4.60
C ILE A 515 20.77 -13.78 -3.69
N LEU A 516 21.17 -15.03 -3.91
CA LEU A 516 22.22 -15.66 -3.13
C LEU A 516 23.57 -14.95 -3.33
N GLN A 517 23.91 -14.59 -4.57
CA GLN A 517 25.12 -13.83 -4.87
C GLN A 517 25.13 -12.47 -4.17
N ASP A 518 24.04 -11.71 -4.24
CA ASP A 518 23.94 -10.39 -3.61
C ASP A 518 24.06 -10.48 -2.08
N LYS A 519 23.56 -11.56 -1.46
CA LYS A 519 23.75 -11.82 -0.02
C LYS A 519 25.20 -12.09 0.33
N LEU A 520 25.86 -13.01 -0.39
CA LEU A 520 27.26 -13.35 -0.16
C LEU A 520 28.20 -12.15 -0.39
N GLU A 521 27.90 -11.30 -1.37
CA GLU A 521 28.66 -10.07 -1.62
C GLU A 521 28.50 -9.05 -0.49
N LYS A 522 27.31 -8.93 0.11
CA LYS A 522 27.10 -8.07 1.29
C LYS A 522 27.85 -8.58 2.50
N GLU A 523 27.69 -9.87 2.83
CA GLU A 523 28.38 -10.53 3.95
C GLU A 523 29.91 -10.39 3.81
N ALA A 524 30.46 -10.53 2.60
CA ALA A 524 31.90 -10.34 2.36
C ALA A 524 32.35 -8.89 2.55
N ASN A 525 31.57 -7.92 2.07
CA ASN A 525 31.89 -6.50 2.24
C ASN A 525 31.76 -6.02 3.69
N GLU A 526 30.91 -6.66 4.49
CA GLU A 526 30.76 -6.42 5.93
C GLU A 526 31.95 -7.04 6.70
N ALA A 527 32.34 -8.27 6.36
CA ALA A 527 33.51 -8.93 6.93
C ALA A 527 34.83 -8.18 6.64
N ASP A 528 35.01 -7.66 5.41
CA ASP A 528 36.19 -6.85 5.06
C ASP A 528 36.22 -5.51 5.82
N GLN A 529 35.06 -4.95 6.19
CA GLN A 529 34.97 -3.72 6.98
C GLN A 529 35.29 -3.94 8.46
N ASP A 530 35.12 -5.15 8.98
CA ASP A 530 35.51 -5.49 10.35
C ASP A 530 36.99 -5.89 10.46
N GLU A 531 37.58 -6.53 9.43
CA GLU A 531 39.04 -6.77 9.38
C GLU A 531 39.87 -5.46 9.27
N ASP A 532 39.33 -4.41 8.64
CA ASP A 532 39.97 -3.08 8.57
C ASP A 532 39.83 -2.28 9.89
N LYS A 533 38.87 -2.61 10.77
CA LYS A 533 38.77 -2.05 12.12
C LYS A 533 39.78 -2.68 13.08
N ASP A 534 40.06 -3.98 12.93
CA ASP A 534 41.05 -4.69 13.77
C ASP A 534 42.51 -4.33 13.44
N ASN A 535 42.78 -3.72 12.28
CA ASN A 535 44.12 -3.27 11.88
C ASN A 535 44.43 -1.79 12.17
N ASN A 536 43.48 -1.03 12.74
CA ASN A 536 43.69 0.36 13.17
C ASN A 536 43.33 0.55 14.65
N VAL A 537 44.10 -0.09 15.54
CA VAL A 537 44.17 0.34 16.94
C VAL A 537 45.05 1.60 17.03
N ALA A 538 44.44 2.74 16.76
CA ALA A 538 44.92 4.04 17.19
C ALA A 538 43.71 4.94 17.49
N GLU A 539 43.54 5.20 18.78
CA GLU A 539 42.80 6.29 19.43
C GLU A 539 41.83 7.08 18.54
N ASP A 540 40.52 6.96 18.76
CA ASP A 540 39.63 8.13 18.83
C ASP A 540 38.22 7.77 19.35
N GLU A 541 37.74 8.62 20.26
CA GLU A 541 36.46 8.61 20.97
C GLU A 541 35.25 8.89 20.04
N ASP A 542 34.92 7.98 19.14
CA ASP A 542 33.75 8.11 18.24
C ASP A 542 32.93 6.81 18.11
N GLU A 543 32.84 6.00 19.18
CA GLU A 543 31.97 4.81 19.23
C GLU A 543 30.46 5.18 19.28
N GLU A 544 30.08 6.35 19.83
CA GLU A 544 28.67 6.80 19.90
C GLU A 544 28.04 7.26 18.56
N LYS A 545 28.79 7.29 17.45
CA LYS A 545 28.27 7.70 16.13
C LYS A 545 28.12 6.57 15.12
N LYS A 546 28.59 5.36 15.44
CA LYS A 546 28.45 4.19 14.55
C LYS A 546 27.16 3.42 14.81
N GLU A 547 26.72 3.31 16.07
CA GLU A 547 25.42 2.72 16.42
C GLU A 547 24.26 3.47 15.71
N ALA A 548 24.32 4.81 15.64
CA ALA A 548 23.29 5.62 14.95
C ALA A 548 23.23 5.48 13.41
N LYS A 549 24.16 4.76 12.76
CA LYS A 549 24.14 4.53 11.30
C LYS A 549 23.65 3.15 10.92
N ASP A 550 23.79 2.18 11.81
CA ASP A 550 23.26 0.84 11.62
C ASP A 550 21.77 0.78 12.02
N GLU A 551 21.32 1.68 12.93
CA GLU A 551 19.89 1.93 13.21
C GLU A 551 19.09 2.51 12.01
N GLU A 552 19.73 3.23 11.07
CA GLU A 552 19.04 3.81 9.89
C GLU A 552 18.72 2.78 8.78
N ALA A 553 19.28 1.56 8.85
CA ALA A 553 19.13 0.55 7.81
C ALA A 553 17.98 -0.45 8.09
N ASP A 554 17.53 -0.56 9.34
CA ASP A 554 16.56 -1.58 9.77
C ASP A 554 15.09 -1.07 9.86
N ASP A 555 14.91 0.25 9.73
CA ASP A 555 13.62 0.94 9.59
C ASP A 555 12.84 0.55 8.29
N ASN A 556 13.38 -0.40 7.52
CA ASN A 556 12.74 -1.07 6.39
C ASN A 556 11.82 -2.23 6.81
N GLU A 557 11.51 -2.39 8.09
CA GLU A 557 10.54 -3.34 8.65
C GLU A 557 9.09 -3.19 8.11
N ASP A 558 8.72 -2.03 7.53
CA ASP A 558 7.58 -1.93 6.59
C ASP A 558 8.03 -2.29 5.17
N THR A 559 8.81 -3.37 5.04
CA THR A 559 8.97 -4.02 3.73
C THR A 559 7.55 -4.21 3.27
N ASN A 560 7.21 -3.68 2.10
CA ASN A 560 5.93 -3.93 1.46
C ASN A 560 5.94 -5.40 0.97
N GLY A 561 6.25 -6.32 1.88
CA GLY A 561 6.62 -7.69 1.67
C GLY A 561 5.45 -8.38 1.03
N PHE A 562 5.52 -8.40 -0.29
CA PHE A 562 4.43 -8.71 -1.19
C PHE A 562 3.70 -10.02 -0.89
N LEU A 563 4.37 -10.99 -0.25
CA LEU A 563 3.78 -12.28 0.12
C LEU A 563 3.41 -12.48 1.58
N CYS A 564 4.03 -11.79 2.54
CA CYS A 564 3.65 -12.00 3.95
C CYS A 564 2.22 -11.50 4.20
N GLU A 565 1.79 -10.52 3.40
CA GLU A 565 0.45 -9.95 3.37
C GLU A 565 -0.49 -10.60 2.36
N LEU A 566 -0.01 -11.52 1.51
CA LEU A 566 -0.86 -12.35 0.66
C LEU A 566 -1.52 -13.42 1.53
N GLY A 567 -2.45 -12.92 2.33
CA GLY A 567 -3.36 -13.67 3.15
C GLY A 567 -4.15 -14.68 2.34
N VAL A 568 -4.53 -15.69 3.08
CA VAL A 568 -5.48 -16.71 2.71
C VAL A 568 -6.88 -16.04 2.59
N LEU A 569 -7.39 -15.75 1.37
CA LEU A 569 -8.82 -15.80 0.90
C LEU A 569 -9.36 -14.58 0.08
N SER A 570 -9.32 -14.63 -1.26
CA SER A 570 -10.33 -13.90 -2.08
C SER A 570 -11.42 -14.84 -2.63
N LYS A 571 -12.68 -14.53 -2.31
CA LYS A 571 -13.97 -15.26 -2.49
C LYS A 571 -14.12 -16.74 -2.13
N GLY A 572 -13.67 -17.16 -0.96
CA GLY A 572 -13.82 -18.57 -0.60
C GLY A 572 -13.01 -19.52 -1.51
N SER A 573 -12.05 -18.98 -2.28
CA SER A 573 -11.15 -19.72 -3.16
C SER A 573 -9.93 -18.86 -3.52
N LEU A 574 -9.28 -18.20 -2.57
CA LEU A 574 -8.05 -18.65 -1.96
C LEU A 574 -6.96 -19.07 -3.01
N TRP A 575 -5.85 -18.35 -3.02
CA TRP A 575 -4.53 -18.63 -3.62
C TRP A 575 -3.64 -17.72 -2.75
N HIS A 576 -2.84 -18.19 -1.81
CA HIS A 576 -1.37 -18.14 -1.93
C HIS A 576 -0.82 -18.41 -0.52
N CYS A 577 0.19 -19.27 -0.47
CA CYS A 577 1.04 -19.69 0.65
C CYS A 577 1.69 -21.03 0.28
N TYR A 578 1.16 -21.75 -0.73
CA TYR A 578 1.61 -23.11 -1.05
C TYR A 578 1.68 -23.47 -2.53
N LYS A 579 2.46 -22.73 -3.32
CA LYS A 579 2.83 -23.25 -4.63
C LYS A 579 4.14 -22.69 -5.15
#